data_AF-A0A820R809-F1
#
_entry.id   AF-A0A820R809-F1
#
_cell.length_a   1.000
_cell.length_b   1.000
_cell.length_c   1.000
_cell.angle_alpha   90.00
_cell.angle_beta   90.00
_cell.angle_gamma   90.00
#
_symmetry.space_group_name_H-M   'P 1'
#
loop_
_entity.id
_entity.type
_entity.pdbx_description
1 polymer ?
#
loop_
_entity_poly.entity_id
_entity_poly.type
_entity_poly.pdbx_seq_one_letter_code
_entity_poly.pdbx_strand_id
1 'polypeptide(L)'
;TGKTDDLNEMMNKIKFEKKSHHEPQLRERFEENINRVECEQKSTNDYQVKLREKTRAQERPLTRYLPIRSANFDLRAHIEGAGHILNSSHISLTSTTCRGYLHKMGG
;
A
#
# COMPACT_ATOMS: atom_id res chain seq x y z
N THR A 1 -37.92 33.21 45.66
CA THR A 1 -36.94 32.15 45.39
C THR A 1 -37.36 31.25 44.23
N GLY A 2 -38.62 30.82 44.10
CA GLY A 2 -39.02 29.91 43.00
C GLY A 2 -38.84 30.40 41.54
N LYS A 3 -39.05 31.68 41.23
CA LYS A 3 -39.00 32.17 39.84
C LYS A 3 -37.59 32.15 39.20
N THR A 4 -36.53 32.26 40.01
CA THR A 4 -35.15 32.23 39.53
C THR A 4 -34.69 30.81 39.22
N ASP A 5 -35.27 29.82 39.90
CA ASP A 5 -34.93 28.41 39.74
C ASP A 5 -35.57 27.85 38.46
N ASP A 6 -36.82 28.24 38.17
CA ASP A 6 -37.53 27.91 36.93
C ASP A 6 -36.80 28.47 35.69
N LEU A 7 -36.30 29.71 35.78
CA LEU A 7 -35.51 30.34 34.72
C LEU A 7 -34.17 29.62 34.49
N ASN A 8 -33.50 29.19 35.56
CA ASN A 8 -32.25 28.43 35.44
C ASN A 8 -32.48 27.04 34.83
N GLU A 9 -33.58 26.37 35.19
CA GLU A 9 -33.94 25.08 34.60
C GLU A 9 -34.22 25.23 33.09
N MET A 10 -34.98 26.26 32.71
CA MET A 10 -35.27 26.55 31.30
C MET A 10 -34.00 26.86 30.50
N MET A 11 -33.08 27.65 31.06
CA MET A 11 -31.80 27.96 30.41
C MET A 11 -30.89 26.73 30.27
N ASN A 12 -30.94 25.80 31.23
CA ASN A 12 -30.17 24.55 31.15
C ASN A 12 -30.74 23.58 30.11
N LYS A 13 -32.08 23.50 29.97
CA LYS A 13 -32.74 22.73 28.90
C LYS A 13 -32.35 23.25 27.52
N ILE A 14 -32.41 24.57 27.32
CA ILE A 14 -32.01 25.21 26.04
C ILE A 14 -30.52 24.95 25.74
N LYS A 15 -29.63 25.03 26.74
CA LYS A 15 -28.20 24.72 26.56
C LYS A 15 -27.98 23.25 26.21
N PHE A 16 -28.71 22.34 26.82
CA PHE A 16 -28.61 20.91 26.55
C PHE A 16 -29.10 20.57 25.14
N GLU A 17 -30.25 21.10 24.71
CA GLU A 17 -30.75 20.94 23.33
C GLU A 17 -29.79 21.53 22.30
N LYS A 18 -29.27 22.74 22.55
CA LYS A 18 -28.27 23.36 21.66
C LYS A 18 -27.01 22.52 21.58
N LYS A 19 -26.50 21.99 22.70
CA LYS A 19 -25.32 21.12 22.71
C LYS A 19 -25.58 19.81 21.96
N SER A 20 -26.74 19.21 22.20
CA SER A 20 -27.21 17.98 21.53
C SER A 20 -27.36 18.16 20.02
N HIS A 21 -27.74 19.33 19.52
CA HIS A 21 -27.78 19.62 18.08
C HIS A 21 -26.43 20.06 17.48
N HIS A 22 -25.59 20.76 18.24
CA HIS A 22 -24.35 21.30 17.71
C HIS A 22 -23.23 20.26 17.63
N GLU A 23 -23.24 19.25 18.51
CA GLU A 23 -22.30 18.13 18.50
C GLU A 23 -22.40 17.22 17.26
N PRO A 24 -23.60 16.77 16.82
CA PRO A 24 -23.74 16.00 15.59
C PRO A 24 -23.42 16.83 14.34
N GLN A 25 -23.77 18.10 14.29
CA GLN A 25 -23.42 18.99 13.17
C GLN A 25 -21.90 19.16 13.04
N LEU A 26 -21.19 19.26 14.16
CA LEU A 26 -19.74 19.36 14.15
C LEU A 26 -19.11 18.05 13.65
N ARG A 27 -19.61 16.90 14.11
CA ARG A 27 -19.19 15.57 13.64
C ARG A 27 -19.42 15.39 12.13
N GLU A 28 -20.62 15.69 11.65
CA GLU A 28 -20.98 15.62 10.22
C GLU A 28 -20.03 16.49 9.39
N ARG A 29 -19.79 17.73 9.81
CA ARG A 29 -18.85 18.63 9.13
C ARG A 29 -17.40 18.14 9.16
N PHE A 30 -16.98 17.45 10.22
CA PHE A 30 -15.66 16.81 10.25
C PHE A 30 -15.57 15.62 9.28
N GLU A 31 -16.61 14.78 9.23
CA GLU A 31 -16.69 13.62 8.33
C GLU A 31 -16.76 14.06 6.86
N GLU A 32 -17.51 15.11 6.53
CA GLU A 32 -17.51 15.73 5.20
C GLU A 32 -16.12 16.23 4.80
N ASN A 33 -15.41 16.88 5.73
CA ASN A 33 -14.05 17.36 5.46
C ASN A 33 -13.06 16.22 5.25
N ILE A 34 -13.14 15.14 6.02
CA ILE A 34 -12.32 13.93 5.81
C ILE A 34 -12.61 13.36 4.42
N ASN A 35 -13.88 13.15 4.07
CA ASN A 35 -14.27 12.65 2.76
C ASN A 35 -13.77 13.55 1.61
N ARG A 36 -13.83 14.88 1.78
CA ARG A 36 -13.31 15.84 0.78
C ARG A 36 -11.80 15.70 0.60
N VAL A 37 -11.05 15.66 1.70
CA VAL A 37 -9.58 15.50 1.67
C VAL A 37 -9.17 14.15 1.08
N GLU A 38 -9.90 13.07 1.39
CA GLU A 38 -9.68 11.75 0.80
C GLU A 38 -9.99 11.71 -0.70
N CYS A 39 -11.06 12.37 -1.16
CA CYS A 39 -11.39 12.50 -2.58
C CYS A 39 -10.29 13.28 -3.34
N GLU A 40 -9.82 14.39 -2.76
CA GLU A 40 -8.72 15.18 -3.32
C GLU A 40 -7.42 14.35 -3.40
N GLN A 41 -7.08 13.60 -2.36
CA GLN A 41 -5.91 12.71 -2.38
C GLN A 41 -6.07 11.53 -3.37
N LYS A 42 -7.26 10.93 -3.50
CA LYS A 42 -7.51 9.90 -4.52
C LYS A 42 -7.28 10.42 -5.92
N SER A 43 -7.82 11.61 -6.24
CA SER A 43 -7.63 12.20 -7.56
C SER A 43 -6.15 12.40 -7.89
N THR A 44 -5.35 12.94 -6.97
CA THR A 44 -3.91 13.14 -7.19
C THR A 44 -3.12 11.83 -7.27
N ASN A 45 -3.54 10.76 -6.58
CA ASN A 45 -2.93 9.42 -6.71
C ASN A 45 -3.26 8.78 -8.06
N ASP A 46 -4.51 8.87 -8.52
CA ASP A 46 -4.93 8.33 -9.82
C ASP A 46 -4.19 9.00 -10.99
N TYR A 47 -3.85 10.29 -10.87
CA TYR A 47 -3.04 11.01 -11.85
C TYR A 47 -1.52 10.81 -11.70
N GLN A 48 -1.04 10.32 -10.55
CA GLN A 48 0.39 10.05 -10.32
C GLN A 48 0.81 8.61 -10.63
N VAL A 49 -0.13 7.67 -10.77
CA VAL A 49 0.15 6.37 -11.38
C VAL A 49 0.15 6.51 -12.91
N LYS A 50 1.14 7.24 -13.44
CA LYS A 50 1.46 7.13 -14.87
C LYS A 50 1.93 5.71 -15.12
N LEU A 51 1.08 4.89 -15.75
CA LEU A 51 1.51 3.65 -16.38
C LEU A 51 2.67 4.00 -17.30
N ARG A 52 3.87 3.54 -16.94
CA ARG A 52 5.05 3.69 -17.78
C ARG A 52 4.69 3.09 -19.15
N GLU A 53 4.85 3.86 -20.22
CA GLU A 53 4.75 3.31 -21.56
C GLU A 53 5.65 2.07 -21.62
N LYS A 54 5.04 0.90 -21.85
CA LYS A 54 5.77 -0.34 -22.13
C LYS A 54 6.41 -0.18 -23.50
N THR A 55 7.48 0.61 -23.61
CA THR A 55 8.46 0.44 -24.67
C THR A 55 8.92 -1.01 -24.57
N ARG A 56 8.43 -1.87 -25.47
CA ARG A 56 8.83 -3.29 -25.62
C ARG A 56 10.36 -3.48 -25.68
N ALA A 57 11.10 -2.39 -25.91
CA ALA A 57 12.56 -2.32 -25.97
C ALA A 57 13.27 -2.22 -24.59
N GLN A 58 12.56 -2.17 -23.46
CA GLN A 58 13.17 -2.20 -22.13
C GLN A 58 12.71 -3.39 -21.30
N GLU A 59 12.80 -4.61 -21.85
CA GLU A 59 13.14 -5.74 -20.99
C GLU A 59 14.57 -5.48 -20.51
N ARG A 60 14.70 -4.77 -19.38
CA ARG A 60 15.96 -4.81 -18.65
C ARG A 60 16.18 -6.29 -18.37
N PRO A 61 17.27 -6.91 -18.85
CA PRO A 61 17.60 -8.26 -18.46
C PRO A 61 17.49 -8.33 -16.94
N LEU A 62 16.92 -9.41 -16.41
CA LEU A 62 16.88 -9.72 -14.98
C LEU A 62 18.30 -9.94 -14.40
N THR A 63 19.32 -9.25 -14.91
CA THR A 63 20.66 -9.16 -14.35
C THR A 63 20.59 -8.31 -13.08
N ARG A 64 20.05 -8.90 -12.02
CA ARG A 64 20.41 -8.50 -10.67
C ARG A 64 21.81 -9.07 -10.44
N TYR A 65 22.80 -8.19 -10.28
CA TYR A 65 24.11 -8.62 -9.83
C TYR A 65 23.95 -9.40 -8.53
N LEU A 66 24.59 -10.56 -8.43
CA LEU A 66 24.60 -11.31 -7.18
C LEU A 66 25.74 -10.74 -6.32
N PRO A 67 25.47 -10.14 -5.14
CA PRO A 67 26.52 -9.52 -4.31
C PRO A 67 27.45 -10.54 -3.62
N ILE A 68 27.47 -11.80 -4.06
CA ILE A 68 28.28 -12.86 -3.49
C ILE A 68 29.60 -12.94 -4.27
N ARG A 69 30.69 -12.58 -3.60
CA ARG A 69 32.05 -12.56 -4.16
C ARG A 69 32.91 -13.75 -3.73
N SER A 70 32.30 -14.78 -3.13
CA SER A 70 33.03 -15.97 -2.69
C SER A 70 33.52 -16.78 -3.89
N ALA A 71 34.77 -17.23 -3.86
CA ALA A 71 35.33 -18.14 -4.87
C ALA A 71 34.65 -19.53 -4.84
N ASN A 72 34.06 -19.90 -3.70
CA ASN A 72 33.37 -21.18 -3.51
C ASN A 72 31.85 -21.05 -3.69
N PHE A 73 31.42 -20.10 -4.52
CA PHE A 73 30.00 -19.87 -4.74
C PHE A 73 29.39 -21.00 -5.58
N ASP A 74 28.40 -21.69 -5.03
CA ASP A 74 27.61 -22.68 -5.75
C ASP A 74 26.34 -22.03 -6.33
N LEU A 75 26.39 -21.76 -7.64
CA LEU A 75 25.27 -21.19 -8.38
C LEU A 75 24.04 -22.10 -8.37
N ARG A 76 24.22 -23.42 -8.38
CA ARG A 76 23.11 -24.37 -8.40
C ARG A 76 22.32 -24.28 -7.11
N ALA A 77 23.01 -24.44 -5.98
CA ALA A 77 22.42 -24.36 -4.66
C ALA A 77 21.77 -22.99 -4.42
N HIS A 78 22.37 -21.92 -4.93
CA HIS A 78 21.79 -20.59 -4.85
C HIS A 78 20.43 -20.48 -5.56
N ILE A 79 20.32 -21.00 -6.78
CA ILE A 79 19.08 -20.94 -7.56
C ILE A 79 17.99 -21.81 -6.93
N GLU A 80 18.35 -23.01 -6.46
CA GLU A 80 17.43 -23.90 -5.74
C GLU A 80 16.94 -23.26 -4.43
N GLY A 81 17.85 -22.62 -3.67
CA GLY A 81 17.53 -21.89 -2.44
C GLY A 81 16.65 -20.65 -2.67
N ALA A 82 16.69 -20.06 -3.87
CA ALA A 82 15.76 -19.01 -4.29
C ALA A 82 14.36 -19.56 -4.67
N GLY A 83 14.16 -20.88 -4.57
CA GLY A 83 12.89 -21.55 -4.82
C GLY A 83 12.67 -21.90 -6.30
N HIS A 84 13.73 -22.13 -7.08
CA HIS A 84 13.60 -22.51 -8.48
C HIS A 84 13.93 -23.98 -8.74
N ILE A 85 13.15 -24.65 -9.60
CA ILE A 85 13.46 -26.01 -10.07
C ILE A 85 14.37 -25.93 -11.30
N LEU A 86 15.50 -26.63 -11.23
CA LEU A 86 16.49 -26.71 -12.32
C LEU A 86 16.30 -27.90 -13.29
N ASN A 87 15.27 -28.73 -13.09
CA ASN A 87 15.01 -29.96 -13.84
C ASN A 87 14.25 -29.74 -15.17
N SER A 88 14.42 -28.59 -15.83
CA SER A 88 13.72 -28.25 -17.08
C SER A 88 14.66 -28.30 -18.28
N SER A 89 14.16 -28.81 -19.41
CA SER A 89 14.89 -28.91 -20.68
C SER A 89 15.29 -27.56 -21.28
N HIS A 90 14.70 -26.47 -20.79
CA HIS A 90 15.01 -25.13 -21.26
C HIS A 90 16.18 -24.48 -20.49
N ILE A 91 16.77 -25.16 -19.51
CA ILE A 91 17.79 -24.60 -18.62
C ILE A 91 19.18 -25.10 -19.04
N SER A 92 20.10 -24.16 -19.23
CA SER A 92 21.54 -24.43 -19.38
C SER A 92 22.28 -23.78 -18.21
N LEU A 93 22.85 -24.61 -17.34
CA LEU A 93 23.57 -24.18 -16.14
C LEU A 93 25.06 -24.50 -16.26
N THR A 94 25.90 -23.52 -15.97
CA THR A 94 27.35 -23.67 -15.75
C THR A 94 27.68 -23.25 -14.31
N SER A 95 28.95 -23.35 -13.91
CA SER A 95 29.38 -22.88 -12.58
C SER A 95 29.12 -21.39 -12.33
N THR A 96 28.98 -20.58 -13.38
CA THR A 96 28.89 -19.11 -13.30
C THR A 96 27.69 -18.51 -14.01
N THR A 97 26.97 -19.29 -14.82
CA THR A 97 25.83 -18.78 -15.59
C THR A 97 24.66 -19.75 -15.55
N CYS A 98 23.45 -19.20 -15.51
CA CYS A 98 22.21 -19.94 -15.72
C CYS A 98 21.42 -19.23 -16.81
N ARG A 99 21.03 -19.96 -17.85
CA ARG A 99 20.28 -19.44 -19.00
C ARG A 99 19.04 -20.28 -19.21
N GLY A 100 17.94 -19.64 -19.61
CA GLY A 100 16.66 -20.32 -19.87
C GLY A 100 15.53 -19.84 -18.98
N TYR A 101 14.48 -20.67 -18.91
CA TYR A 101 13.27 -20.40 -18.13
C TYR A 101 13.29 -21.19 -16.81
N LEU A 102 13.16 -20.48 -15.69
CA LEU A 102 13.09 -21.06 -14.34
C LEU A 102 11.65 -21.10 -13.84
N HIS A 103 11.25 -22.23 -13.25
CA HIS A 103 9.96 -22.38 -12.58
C HIS A 103 10.14 -22.02 -11.10
N LYS A 104 9.34 -21.08 -10.58
CA LYS A 104 9.33 -20.71 -9.17
C LYS A 104 8.36 -21.62 -8.39
N MET A 105 8.83 -22.21 -7.31
CA MET A 105 8.01 -22.97 -6.36
C MET A 105 7.21 -22.01 -5.49
N GLY A 106 5.88 -22.15 -5.48
CA GLY A 106 4.98 -21.33 -4.66
C GLY A 106 4.36 -20.13 -5.40
N GLY A 107 3.77 -20.40 -6.56
CA GLY A 107 2.74 -19.55 -7.16
C GLY A 107 1.36 -20.00 -6.70
#